data_AF-A0A1U7NT57-F1
#
_entry.id   AF-A0A1U7NT57-F1
#
_cell.length_a   1.000
_cell.length_b   1.000
_cell.length_c   1.000
_cell.angle_alpha   90.00
_cell.angle_beta   90.00
_cell.angle_gamma   90.00
#
_symmetry.space_group_name_H-M   'P 1'
#
loop_
_entity.id
_entity.type
_entity.pdbx_description
1 polymer ?
#
loop_
_entity_poly.entity_id
_entity_poly.type
_entity_poly.pdbx_seq_one_letter_code
_entity_poly.pdbx_strand_id
1 'polypeptide(L)'
;MILKFEKTDRAHVSSPERQQLRYQELAAILGEYGYLTAWNPGKYTHFSMRHVGSSQELRVRVSGRLLLRKDMLGGDHWLAFQDQDQWYLAPHDELVSAVHGVTSYQTSESWLSGGLHSFPGLSGGISAVLKPYVVKAGQ
;
A
#
# COMPACT_ATOMS: atom_id res chain seq x y z
N MET A 1 -12.18 -15.85 -32.34
CA MET A 1 -12.57 -15.82 -30.93
C MET A 1 -12.74 -14.37 -30.53
N ILE A 2 -13.92 -13.96 -30.05
CA ILE A 2 -14.15 -12.59 -29.57
C ILE A 2 -14.01 -12.64 -28.04
N LEU A 3 -13.08 -11.85 -27.48
CA LEU A 3 -13.02 -11.66 -26.04
C LEU A 3 -14.17 -10.75 -25.60
N LYS A 4 -14.95 -11.21 -24.62
CA LYS A 4 -15.93 -10.39 -23.91
C LYS A 4 -15.32 -9.90 -22.60
N PHE A 5 -15.48 -8.62 -22.32
CA PHE A 5 -15.03 -8.02 -21.07
C PHE A 5 -16.21 -7.97 -20.10
N GLU A 6 -16.16 -8.77 -19.05
CA GLU A 6 -17.15 -8.81 -17.99
C GLU A 6 -16.53 -8.34 -16.68
N LYS A 7 -17.29 -7.59 -15.87
CA LYS A 7 -16.81 -7.17 -14.56
C LYS A 7 -16.77 -8.37 -13.63
N THR A 8 -15.65 -8.56 -12.95
CA THR A 8 -15.51 -9.58 -11.90
C THR A 8 -16.00 -9.03 -10.56
N ASP A 9 -16.77 -9.83 -9.83
CA ASP A 9 -17.08 -9.56 -8.43
C ASP A 9 -15.85 -9.81 -7.55
N ARG A 10 -15.35 -8.76 -6.90
CA ARG A 10 -14.16 -8.82 -6.04
C ARG A 10 -14.31 -9.75 -4.83
N ALA A 11 -15.53 -10.03 -4.39
CA ALA A 11 -15.78 -10.97 -3.29
C ALA A 11 -15.28 -12.39 -3.63
N HIS A 12 -15.32 -12.76 -4.91
CA HIS A 12 -15.00 -14.09 -5.42
C HIS A 12 -13.56 -14.24 -5.95
N VAL A 13 -12.77 -13.16 -5.92
CA VAL A 13 -11.37 -13.18 -6.39
C VAL A 13 -10.46 -13.68 -5.26
N SER A 14 -9.46 -14.51 -5.56
CA SER A 14 -8.54 -15.02 -4.54
C SER A 14 -7.70 -13.91 -3.89
N SER A 15 -7.19 -14.13 -2.68
CA SER A 15 -6.33 -13.14 -1.99
C SER A 15 -5.11 -12.70 -2.81
N PRO A 16 -4.37 -13.58 -3.51
CA PRO A 16 -3.27 -13.17 -4.39
C PRO A 16 -3.72 -12.30 -5.56
N GLU A 17 -4.78 -12.72 -6.27
CA GLU A 17 -5.30 -11.97 -7.42
C GLU A 17 -5.86 -10.60 -6.99
N ARG A 18 -6.51 -10.50 -5.82
CA ARG A 18 -6.96 -9.21 -5.28
C ARG A 18 -5.80 -8.24 -5.04
N GLN A 19 -4.64 -8.74 -4.61
CA GLN A 19 -3.46 -7.91 -4.43
C GLN A 19 -2.92 -7.43 -5.79
N GLN A 20 -2.93 -8.31 -6.80
CA GLN A 20 -2.52 -7.94 -8.15
C GLN A 20 -3.47 -6.94 -8.82
N LEU A 21 -4.79 -7.10 -8.64
CA LEU A 21 -5.78 -6.13 -9.11
C LEU A 21 -5.60 -4.76 -8.43
N ARG A 22 -5.35 -4.73 -7.12
CA ARG A 22 -5.01 -3.49 -6.40
C ARG A 22 -3.74 -2.84 -6.92
N TYR A 23 -2.72 -3.64 -7.23
CA TYR A 23 -1.52 -3.15 -7.90
C TYR A 23 -1.85 -2.52 -9.25
N GLN A 24 -2.70 -3.15 -10.08
CA GLN A 24 -3.08 -2.59 -11.38
C GLN A 24 -3.80 -1.24 -11.24
N GLU A 25 -4.69 -1.09 -10.26
CA GLU A 25 -5.36 0.18 -9.96
C GLU A 25 -4.36 1.27 -9.58
N LEU A 26 -3.46 0.97 -8.66
CA LEU A 26 -2.43 1.92 -8.24
C LEU A 26 -1.44 2.21 -9.38
N ALA A 27 -1.08 1.22 -10.20
CA ALA A 27 -0.15 1.37 -11.32
C ALA A 27 -0.70 2.35 -12.37
N ALA A 28 -2.02 2.35 -12.60
CA ALA A 28 -2.66 3.33 -13.48
C ALA A 28 -2.43 4.76 -12.97
N ILE A 29 -2.65 5.01 -11.68
CA ILE A 29 -2.43 6.32 -11.04
C ILE A 29 -0.95 6.69 -11.09
N LEU A 30 -0.06 5.76 -10.72
CA LEU A 30 1.39 5.99 -10.73
C LEU A 30 1.94 6.31 -12.13
N GLY A 31 1.32 5.75 -13.18
CA GLY A 31 1.66 6.06 -14.57
C GLY A 31 1.45 7.53 -14.93
N GLU A 32 0.43 8.18 -14.38
CA GLU A 32 0.18 9.62 -14.57
C GLU A 32 1.29 10.49 -13.96
N TYR A 33 1.97 9.98 -12.93
CA TYR A 33 3.14 10.60 -12.30
C TYR A 33 4.47 10.18 -12.94
N GLY A 34 4.45 9.49 -14.09
CA GLY A 34 5.67 9.08 -14.77
C GLY A 34 6.42 7.93 -14.09
N TYR A 35 5.74 7.10 -13.30
CA TYR A 35 6.35 5.89 -12.73
C TYR A 35 6.13 4.68 -13.63
N LEU A 36 7.23 3.98 -13.90
CA LEU A 36 7.23 2.66 -14.51
C LEU A 36 7.12 1.63 -13.38
N THR A 37 6.19 0.68 -13.49
CA THR A 37 5.97 -0.34 -12.46
C THR A 37 6.09 -1.75 -13.03
N ALA A 38 6.54 -2.70 -12.21
CA ALA A 38 6.63 -4.11 -12.58
C ALA A 38 6.16 -5.01 -11.43
N TRP A 39 5.23 -5.92 -11.70
CA TRP A 39 4.81 -6.93 -10.73
C TRP A 39 5.91 -7.97 -10.51
N ASN A 40 6.47 -8.03 -9.31
CA ASN A 40 7.58 -8.91 -8.92
C ASN A 40 7.47 -9.33 -7.44
N PRO A 41 6.46 -10.13 -7.09
CA PRO A 41 6.17 -10.44 -5.71
C PRO A 41 7.29 -11.24 -5.04
N GLY A 42 7.69 -10.79 -3.85
CA GLY A 42 8.63 -11.43 -2.95
C GLY A 42 8.11 -11.40 -1.51
N LYS A 43 8.99 -11.65 -0.53
CA LYS A 43 8.58 -11.76 0.89
C LYS A 43 7.87 -10.49 1.43
N TYR A 44 8.44 -9.32 1.12
CA TYR A 44 7.97 -8.03 1.64
C TYR A 44 7.42 -7.09 0.56
N THR A 45 7.55 -7.46 -0.71
CA THR A 45 7.29 -6.61 -1.86
C THR A 45 6.30 -7.29 -2.79
N HIS A 46 5.42 -6.53 -3.42
CA HIS A 46 4.51 -7.03 -4.46
C HIS A 46 4.92 -6.53 -5.84
N PHE A 47 5.40 -5.29 -5.94
CA PHE A 47 5.85 -4.69 -7.18
C PHE A 47 7.03 -3.74 -6.93
N SER A 48 7.78 -3.44 -7.98
CA SER A 48 8.75 -2.36 -7.99
C SER A 48 8.24 -1.17 -8.81
N MET A 49 8.70 0.03 -8.44
CA MET A 49 8.41 1.25 -9.19
C MET A 49 9.66 2.11 -9.32
N ARG A 50 9.73 2.86 -10.41
CA ARG A 50 10.81 3.81 -10.68
C ARG A 50 10.29 4.94 -11.57
N HIS A 51 10.64 6.17 -11.24
CA HIS A 51 10.30 7.32 -12.07
C HIS A 51 11.08 7.29 -13.39
N VAL A 52 10.48 7.74 -14.49
CA VAL A 52 11.15 7.89 -15.79
C VAL A 52 12.41 8.75 -15.64
N GLY A 53 13.52 8.30 -16.20
CA GLY A 53 14.83 8.96 -16.08
C GLY A 53 15.59 8.74 -14.77
N SER A 54 14.95 8.22 -13.71
CA SER A 54 15.65 7.80 -12.49
C SER A 54 16.26 6.41 -12.65
N SER A 55 17.37 6.12 -11.98
CA SER A 55 17.92 4.76 -11.81
C SER A 55 17.45 4.10 -10.50
N GLN A 56 16.83 4.86 -9.60
CA GLN A 56 16.42 4.38 -8.29
C GLN A 56 15.13 3.57 -8.39
N GLU A 57 15.21 2.28 -8.08
CA GLU A 57 14.04 1.40 -7.95
C GLU A 57 13.55 1.34 -6.50
N LEU A 58 12.24 1.47 -6.32
CA LEU A 58 11.56 1.40 -5.04
C LEU A 58 10.76 0.11 -4.94
N ARG A 59 10.82 -0.55 -3.79
CA ARG A 59 10.15 -1.83 -3.51
C ARG A 59 8.87 -1.58 -2.74
N VAL A 60 7.72 -1.88 -3.33
CA VAL A 60 6.41 -1.53 -2.78
C VAL A 60 5.60 -2.76 -2.42
N ARG A 61 5.06 -2.77 -1.21
CA ARG A 61 3.99 -3.68 -0.78
C ARG A 61 2.65 -3.00 -1.01
N VAL A 62 1.76 -3.62 -1.78
CA VAL A 62 0.35 -3.20 -1.84
C VAL A 62 -0.50 -3.95 -0.82
N SER A 63 -1.38 -3.23 -0.11
CA SER A 63 -2.33 -3.77 0.87
C SER A 63 -3.70 -3.15 0.67
N GLY A 64 -4.76 -3.84 1.09
CA GLY A 64 -6.12 -3.28 1.05
C GLY A 64 -6.47 -2.35 2.22
N ARG A 65 -5.50 -2.07 3.09
CA ARG A 65 -5.63 -1.28 4.33
C ARG A 65 -4.25 -0.96 4.89
N LEU A 66 -4.17 -0.03 5.83
CA LEU A 66 -2.93 0.23 6.56
C LEU A 66 -2.54 -1.02 7.38
N LEU A 67 -1.38 -1.58 7.05
CA LEU A 67 -0.81 -2.76 7.69
C LEU A 67 0.64 -2.45 8.09
N LEU A 68 0.87 -2.25 9.39
CA LEU A 68 2.20 -2.04 9.94
C LEU A 68 2.81 -3.39 10.30
N ARG A 69 4.10 -3.59 9.98
CA ARG A 69 4.82 -4.83 10.30
C ARG A 69 6.19 -4.53 10.91
N LYS A 70 6.51 -5.14 12.04
CA LYS A 70 7.82 -5.00 12.69
C LYS A 70 8.96 -5.55 11.84
N ASP A 71 8.71 -6.62 11.09
CA ASP A 71 9.71 -7.27 10.24
C ASP A 71 10.06 -6.49 8.96
N MET A 72 9.39 -5.35 8.73
CA MET A 72 9.70 -4.39 7.67
C MET A 72 10.47 -3.15 8.19
N LEU A 73 10.56 -2.97 9.52
CA LEU A 73 11.23 -1.81 10.12
C LEU A 73 12.72 -1.78 9.79
N GLY A 74 13.24 -0.59 9.49
CA GLY A 74 14.66 -0.39 9.13
C GLY A 74 15.04 -0.92 7.75
N GLY A 75 14.06 -1.30 6.93
CA GLY A 75 14.27 -1.70 5.53
C GLY A 75 13.77 -0.65 4.54
N ASP A 76 14.24 -0.73 3.28
CA ASP A 76 13.80 0.18 2.21
C ASP A 76 12.51 -0.31 1.54
N HIS A 77 11.48 -0.56 2.35
CA HIS A 77 10.18 -1.00 1.88
C HIS A 77 9.18 0.14 1.92
N TRP A 78 8.43 0.27 0.83
CA TRP A 78 7.30 1.17 0.73
C TRP A 78 6.01 0.41 0.97
N LEU A 79 5.02 1.08 1.55
CA LEU A 79 3.68 0.53 1.71
C LEU A 79 2.71 1.41 0.93
N ALA A 80 2.03 0.77 -0.02
CA ALA A 80 0.83 1.28 -0.66
C ALA A 80 -0.40 0.66 0.00
N PHE A 81 -1.37 1.50 0.37
CA PHE A 81 -2.67 0.99 0.76
C PHE A 81 -3.79 1.94 0.37
N GLN A 82 -4.98 1.40 0.31
CA GLN A 82 -6.19 2.15 0.06
C GLN A 82 -7.01 2.25 1.35
N ASP A 83 -7.53 3.43 1.63
CA ASP A 83 -8.60 3.64 2.60
C ASP A 83 -9.68 4.49 1.94
N GLN A 84 -10.92 4.01 1.93
CA GLN A 84 -12.01 4.59 1.15
C GLN A 84 -11.59 4.77 -0.32
N ASP A 85 -11.70 5.98 -0.86
CA ASP A 85 -11.34 6.33 -2.24
C ASP A 85 -9.94 6.94 -2.38
N GLN A 86 -9.11 6.85 -1.33
CA GLN A 86 -7.77 7.44 -1.31
C GLN A 86 -6.68 6.38 -1.27
N TRP A 87 -5.67 6.57 -2.13
CA TRP A 87 -4.42 5.82 -2.07
C TRP A 87 -3.41 6.55 -1.21
N TYR A 88 -2.71 5.79 -0.39
CA TYR A 88 -1.58 6.25 0.41
C TYR A 88 -0.34 5.48 -0.02
N LEU A 89 0.79 6.18 -0.15
CA LEU A 89 2.07 5.59 -0.52
C LEU A 89 3.22 6.33 0.16
N ALA A 90 3.99 5.62 0.97
CA ALA A 90 5.14 6.16 1.67
C ALA A 90 6.11 5.04 2.10
N PRO A 91 7.34 5.40 2.52
CA PRO A 91 8.20 4.48 3.25
C PRO A 91 7.47 3.91 4.47
N HIS A 92 7.63 2.61 4.71
CA HIS A 92 6.92 1.92 5.79
C HIS A 92 7.25 2.52 7.17
N ASP A 93 8.52 2.82 7.43
CA ASP A 93 9.00 3.43 8.67
C ASP A 93 8.39 4.83 8.91
N GLU A 94 8.18 5.62 7.86
CA GLU A 94 7.53 6.93 7.98
C GLU A 94 6.06 6.79 8.38
N LEU A 95 5.33 5.82 7.82
CA LEU A 95 3.96 5.53 8.23
C LEU A 95 3.89 5.08 9.68
N VAL A 96 4.83 4.23 10.12
CA VAL A 96 4.94 3.79 11.51
C VAL A 96 5.14 5.00 12.43
N SER A 97 6.06 5.88 12.08
CA SER A 97 6.39 7.10 12.85
C SER A 97 5.19 8.05 12.93
N ALA A 98 4.55 8.35 11.80
CA ALA A 98 3.39 9.25 11.74
C ALA A 98 2.22 8.74 12.59
N VAL A 99 1.96 7.43 12.55
CA VAL A 99 0.85 6.80 13.27
C VAL A 99 1.17 6.65 14.77
N HIS A 100 2.44 6.55 15.14
CA HIS A 100 2.87 6.33 16.52
C HIS A 100 2.32 7.38 17.51
N GLY A 101 2.27 8.65 17.09
CA GLY A 101 1.84 9.76 17.94
C GLY A 101 0.32 9.91 18.10
N VAL A 102 -0.49 9.15 17.36
CA VAL A 102 -1.96 9.38 17.30
C VAL A 102 -2.80 8.14 17.61
N THR A 103 -2.17 7.00 17.90
CA THR A 103 -2.85 5.78 18.35
C THR A 103 -1.95 4.94 19.23
N SER A 104 -2.56 4.14 20.11
CA SER A 104 -1.90 3.27 21.08
C SER A 104 -1.71 1.83 20.56
N TYR A 105 -1.66 1.61 19.25
CA TYR A 105 -1.54 0.26 18.66
C TYR A 105 -0.32 -0.52 19.17
N GLN A 106 0.71 0.18 19.67
CA GLN A 106 1.95 -0.41 20.17
C GLN A 106 1.73 -1.26 21.43
N THR A 107 0.63 -1.05 22.15
CA THR A 107 0.27 -1.84 23.34
C THR A 107 -0.62 -3.04 23.00
N SER A 108 -1.06 -3.19 21.75
CA SER A 108 -1.89 -4.31 21.34
C SER A 108 -1.08 -5.61 21.25
N GLU A 109 -1.70 -6.74 21.59
CA GLU A 109 -1.06 -8.07 21.46
C GLU A 109 -0.61 -8.36 20.02
N SER A 110 -1.43 -7.95 19.04
CA SER A 110 -1.10 -8.09 17.62
C SER A 110 0.26 -7.46 17.28
N TRP A 111 0.55 -6.30 17.86
CA TRP A 111 1.83 -5.64 17.67
C TRP A 111 2.92 -6.24 18.57
N LEU A 112 2.67 -6.37 19.87
CA LEU A 112 3.65 -6.80 20.86
C LEU A 112 4.20 -8.19 20.53
N SER A 113 3.31 -9.17 20.35
CA SER A 113 3.68 -10.58 20.13
C SER A 113 3.58 -10.98 18.66
N GLY A 114 2.59 -10.47 17.93
CA GLY A 114 2.38 -10.85 16.52
C GLY A 114 3.26 -10.09 15.53
N GLY A 115 3.88 -8.98 15.94
CA GLY A 115 4.73 -8.16 15.09
C GLY A 115 4.01 -7.49 13.92
N LEU A 116 2.68 -7.41 13.94
CA LEU A 116 1.89 -6.76 12.91
C LEU A 116 0.69 -6.04 13.52
N HIS A 117 0.27 -4.94 12.91
CA HIS A 117 -0.99 -4.30 13.28
C HIS A 117 -1.74 -3.87 12.03
N SER A 118 -3.00 -4.29 11.96
CA SER A 118 -3.90 -3.96 10.85
C SER A 118 -4.93 -2.94 11.33
N PHE A 119 -5.05 -1.85 10.61
CA PHE A 119 -6.11 -0.87 10.81
C PHE A 119 -7.23 -1.17 9.80
N PRO A 120 -8.43 -1.61 10.23
CA PRO A 120 -9.53 -1.90 9.31
C PRO A 120 -10.02 -0.67 8.53
N GLY A 121 -9.83 0.51 9.10
CA GLY A 121 -10.00 1.82 8.46
C GLY A 121 -9.25 2.88 9.25
N LEU A 122 -9.02 4.05 8.66
CA LEU A 122 -8.32 5.14 9.34
C LEU A 122 -9.26 5.92 10.26
N SER A 123 -8.86 6.11 11.52
CA SER A 123 -9.53 7.06 12.41
C SER A 123 -9.23 8.51 11.96
N GLY A 124 -10.02 9.48 12.43
CA GLY A 124 -9.80 10.89 12.08
C GLY A 124 -8.39 11.40 12.41
N GLY A 125 -7.82 10.96 13.54
CA GLY A 125 -6.44 11.29 13.93
C GLY A 125 -5.40 10.68 12.99
N ILE A 126 -5.59 9.41 12.60
CA ILE A 126 -4.69 8.73 11.67
C ILE A 126 -4.79 9.34 10.27
N SER A 127 -6.00 9.59 9.78
CA SER A 127 -6.21 10.21 8.47
C SER A 127 -5.57 11.60 8.39
N ALA A 128 -5.65 12.39 9.48
CA ALA A 128 -5.02 13.71 9.54
C ALA A 128 -3.48 13.65 9.38
N VAL A 129 -2.81 12.73 10.08
CA VAL A 129 -1.34 12.61 9.99
C VAL A 129 -0.88 11.95 8.69
N LEU A 130 -1.72 11.13 8.06
CA LEU A 130 -1.37 10.46 6.81
C LEU A 130 -1.74 11.25 5.55
N LYS A 131 -2.44 12.38 5.69
CA LYS A 131 -2.80 13.29 4.59
C LYS A 131 -1.63 13.67 3.66
N PRO A 132 -0.38 13.89 4.13
CA PRO A 132 0.75 14.18 3.25
C PRO A 132 1.12 13.03 2.30
N TYR A 133 0.74 11.80 2.61
CA TYR A 133 1.10 10.59 1.85
C TYR A 133 0.03 10.18 0.84
N VAL A 134 -1.02 10.99 0.65
CA VAL A 134 -2.09 10.72 -0.32
C VAL A 134 -1.57 10.84 -1.75
N VAL A 135 -1.72 9.78 -2.53
CA VAL A 135 -1.53 9.79 -3.98
C VAL A 135 -2.84 10.24 -4.61
N LYS A 136 -2.84 11.41 -5.24
CA LYS A 136 -4.02 11.91 -5.94
C LYS A 136 -4.09 11.24 -7.31
N ALA A 137 -5.27 10.84 -7.77
CA ALA A 137 -5.41 10.61 -9.21
C ALA A 137 -5.40 11.98 -9.91
N GLY A 138 -4.87 12.05 -11.13
CA GLY A 138 -5.16 13.16 -12.03
C GLY A 138 -6.67 13.29 -12.22
N GLN A 139 -7.15 14.54 -12.30
CA GLN A 139 -8.57 14.82 -12.57
C GLN A 139 -8.93 14.45 -14.01
#